data_AF-A0A3B9UPB7-F1
#
_entry.id   AF-A0A3B9UPB7-F1
#
_cell.length_a   1.000
_cell.length_b   1.000
_cell.length_c   1.000
_cell.angle_alpha   90.00
_cell.angle_beta   90.00
_cell.angle_gamma   90.00
#
_symmetry.space_group_name_H-M   'P 1'
#
loop_
_entity.id
_entity.type
_entity.pdbx_description
1 polymer ?
#
loop_
_entity_poly.entity_id
_entity_poly.type
_entity_poly.pdbx_seq_one_letter_code
_entity_poly.pdbx_strand_id
1 'polypeptide(L)'
;TSIKGAQGGYRLTRMPRYITVFEVLSAIETSLFEKTEETVENKVSALESAMQSFVFEPLDNAIETSLKKITLYELANEYEKQREDNDFMFFI
;
A
#
# COMPACT_ATOMS: atom_id res chain seq x y z
N THR A 1 -1.00 16.34 -10.76
CA THR A 1 -0.76 17.16 -11.98
C THR A 1 0.62 17.78 -11.86
N SER A 2 1.40 17.78 -12.95
CA SER A 2 2.71 18.44 -12.98
C SER A 2 2.56 19.83 -13.59
N ILE A 3 3.05 20.86 -12.89
CA ILE A 3 3.04 22.25 -13.36
C ILE A 3 4.50 22.64 -13.63
N LYS A 4 4.78 23.13 -14.84
CA LYS A 4 6.11 23.61 -15.23
C LYS A 4 6.26 25.11 -14.93
N GLY A 5 7.50 25.57 -14.73
CA GLY A 5 7.84 26.98 -14.47
C GLY A 5 8.55 27.18 -13.13
N ALA A 6 8.94 28.42 -12.82
CA ALA A 6 9.72 28.76 -11.63
C ALA A 6 8.99 28.47 -10.30
N GLN A 7 7.65 28.40 -10.31
CA GLN A 7 6.79 27.99 -9.18
C GLN A 7 6.06 26.67 -9.48
N GLY A 8 6.67 25.85 -10.35
CA GLY A 8 6.16 24.54 -10.72
C GLY A 8 6.26 23.52 -9.60
N GLY A 9 5.69 22.33 -9.82
CA GLY A 9 5.72 21.25 -8.85
C GLY A 9 4.69 20.17 -9.13
N TYR A 10 4.59 19.23 -8.20
CA TYR A 10 3.62 18.14 -8.24
C TYR A 10 2.52 18.38 -7.22
N ARG A 11 1.28 18.16 -7.65
CA ARG A 11 0.10 18.11 -6.78
C ARG A 11 -0.60 16.78 -6.95
N LEU A 12 -1.26 16.31 -5.89
CA LEU A 12 -2.14 15.15 -5.98
C LEU A 12 -3.19 15.39 -7.08
N THR A 13 -3.42 14.37 -7.90
CA THR A 13 -4.41 14.42 -8.99
C THR A 13 -5.84 14.19 -8.49
N ARG A 14 -5.98 13.64 -7.28
CA ARG A 14 -7.25 13.34 -6.60
C ARG A 14 -7.16 13.73 -5.12
N MET A 15 -8.30 13.85 -4.45
CA MET A 15 -8.33 14.12 -3.01
C MET A 15 -7.65 12.97 -2.23
N PRO A 16 -6.91 13.25 -1.13
CA PRO A 16 -6.19 12.23 -0.35
C PRO A 16 -7.07 11.06 0.14
N ARG A 17 -8.36 11.30 0.41
CA ARG A 17 -9.33 10.27 0.80
C ARG A 17 -9.68 9.24 -0.28
N TYR A 18 -9.22 9.47 -1.52
CA TYR A 18 -9.44 8.57 -2.66
C TYR A 18 -8.12 7.98 -3.18
N ILE A 19 -7.03 8.11 -2.42
CA ILE A 19 -5.73 7.56 -2.75
C ILE A 19 -5.36 6.61 -1.62
N THR A 20 -5.35 5.32 -1.91
CA THR A 20 -4.98 4.28 -0.96
C THR A 20 -3.47 4.14 -0.83
N VAL A 21 -3.00 3.62 0.31
CA VAL A 21 -1.60 3.25 0.50
C VAL A 21 -1.20 2.16 -0.50
N PHE A 22 -2.12 1.25 -0.82
CA PHE A 22 -1.92 0.26 -1.88
C PHE A 22 -1.57 0.92 -3.22
N GLU A 23 -2.31 1.94 -3.67
CA GLU A 23 -2.03 2.65 -4.93
C GLU A 23 -0.66 3.34 -4.93
N VAL A 24 -0.18 3.80 -3.78
CA VAL A 24 1.16 4.41 -3.68
C VAL A 24 2.23 3.33 -3.72
N LEU A 25 2.14 2.31 -2.88
CA LEU A 25 3.16 1.26 -2.79
C LEU A 25 3.23 0.43 -4.07
N SER A 26 2.10 0.06 -4.67
CA SER A 26 2.10 -0.68 -5.95
C SER A 26 2.72 0.11 -7.12
N ALA A 27 2.82 1.43 -7.01
CA ALA A 27 3.44 2.27 -8.03
C ALA A 27 4.97 2.39 -7.88
N ILE A 28 5.54 2.07 -6.71
CA ILE A 28 6.98 2.28 -6.43
C ILE A 28 7.70 1.02 -5.89
N GLU A 29 7.00 0.11 -5.21
CA GLU A 29 7.51 -1.12 -4.62
C GLU A 29 6.96 -2.35 -5.36
N THR A 30 7.43 -2.61 -6.58
CA THR A 30 6.91 -3.72 -7.40
C THR A 30 7.14 -5.09 -6.78
N SER A 31 8.26 -5.29 -6.09
CA SER A 31 8.63 -6.57 -5.45
C SER A 31 7.68 -6.99 -4.33
N LEU A 32 6.96 -6.06 -3.71
CA LEU A 32 5.97 -6.37 -2.67
C LEU A 32 4.71 -7.05 -3.23
N PHE A 33 4.46 -6.89 -4.54
CA PHE A 33 3.25 -7.38 -5.21
C PHE A 33 3.58 -8.32 -6.39
N GLU A 34 4.84 -8.72 -6.53
CA GLU A 34 5.24 -9.75 -7.47
C GLU A 34 4.66 -11.08 -7.01
N LYS A 35 3.99 -11.77 -7.94
CA LYS A 35 3.50 -13.12 -7.68
C LYS A 35 4.69 -14.05 -7.53
N THR A 36 4.64 -14.95 -6.56
CA THR A 36 5.59 -16.05 -6.46
C THR A 36 5.58 -16.85 -7.77
N GLU A 37 6.75 -16.96 -8.40
CA GLU A 37 6.92 -17.73 -9.63
C GLU A 37 6.83 -19.23 -9.35
N GLU A 38 6.41 -20.01 -10.34
CA GLU A 38 6.42 -21.46 -10.27
C GLU A 38 7.87 -21.97 -10.21
N THR A 39 8.21 -22.70 -9.14
CA THR A 39 9.60 -23.11 -8.87
C THR A 39 9.90 -24.58 -9.18
N VAL A 40 8.88 -25.38 -9.53
CA VAL A 40 9.01 -26.84 -9.68
C VAL A 40 8.68 -27.32 -11.09
N GLU A 41 9.49 -28.24 -11.61
CA GLU A 41 9.25 -28.91 -12.88
C GLU A 41 7.88 -29.65 -12.88
N ASN A 42 7.25 -29.73 -14.06
CA ASN A 42 5.94 -30.31 -14.38
C ASN A 42 5.53 -31.63 -13.68
N LYS A 43 6.46 -32.36 -13.06
CA LYS A 43 6.20 -33.60 -12.30
C LYS A 43 5.59 -33.39 -10.91
N VAL A 44 5.56 -32.17 -10.37
CA VAL A 44 4.99 -31.89 -9.03
C VAL A 44 4.00 -30.71 -9.03
N SER A 45 3.27 -30.51 -10.14
CA SER A 45 2.34 -29.39 -10.32
C SER A 45 1.25 -29.29 -9.23
N ALA A 46 0.85 -30.41 -8.63
CA ALA A 46 -0.16 -30.44 -7.57
C ALA A 46 0.35 -29.82 -6.25
N LEU A 47 1.63 -30.00 -5.92
CA LEU A 47 2.23 -29.39 -4.72
C LEU A 47 2.34 -27.88 -4.91
N GLU A 48 2.79 -27.44 -6.09
CA GLU A 48 2.91 -26.01 -6.39
C GLU A 48 1.55 -25.33 -6.40
N SER A 49 0.54 -25.96 -7.00
CA SER A 49 -0.83 -25.46 -6.98
C SER A 49 -1.39 -25.33 -5.56
N ALA A 50 -1.04 -26.27 -4.67
CA ALA A 50 -1.41 -26.19 -3.26
C ALA A 50 -0.68 -25.04 -2.56
N MET A 51 0.61 -24.84 -2.80
CA MET A 51 1.35 -23.70 -2.26
C MET A 51 0.79 -22.36 -2.73
N GLN A 52 0.51 -22.24 -4.03
CA GLN A 52 -0.02 -21.02 -4.61
C GLN A 52 -1.40 -20.67 -4.03
N SER A 53 -2.34 -21.61 -4.06
CA SER A 53 -3.73 -21.35 -3.64
C SER A 53 -3.92 -21.27 -2.12
N PHE A 54 -3.13 -22.01 -1.33
CA PHE A 54 -3.34 -22.13 0.11
C PHE A 54 -2.41 -21.24 0.95
N VAL A 55 -1.30 -20.77 0.38
CA VAL A 55 -0.30 -19.97 1.08
C VAL A 55 -0.13 -18.60 0.44
N PHE A 56 0.25 -18.54 -0.84
CA PHE A 56 0.63 -17.28 -1.48
C PHE A 56 -0.57 -16.40 -1.83
N GLU A 57 -1.61 -16.93 -2.48
CA GLU A 57 -2.81 -16.16 -2.81
C GLU A 57 -3.50 -15.56 -1.56
N PRO A 58 -3.71 -16.30 -0.46
CA PRO A 58 -4.27 -15.71 0.75
C PRO A 58 -3.40 -14.60 1.35
N LEU A 59 -2.07 -14.75 1.30
CA LEU A 59 -1.13 -13.75 1.79
C LEU A 59 -1.20 -12.46 0.95
N ASP A 60 -1.13 -12.59 -0.37
CA ASP A 60 -1.22 -11.48 -1.31
C ASP A 60 -2.54 -10.72 -1.12
N ASN A 61 -3.66 -11.46 -1.02
CA ASN A 61 -4.98 -10.90 -0.78
C ASN A 61 -5.06 -10.17 0.57
N ALA A 62 -4.45 -10.71 1.62
CA ALA A 62 -4.44 -10.08 2.93
C ALA A 62 -3.66 -8.76 2.93
N ILE A 63 -2.51 -8.73 2.27
CA ILE A 63 -1.69 -7.52 2.12
C ILE A 63 -2.46 -6.47 1.32
N GLU A 64 -2.95 -6.83 0.13
CA GLU A 64 -3.71 -5.94 -0.74
C GLU A 64 -4.93 -5.36 -0.02
N THR A 65 -5.73 -6.22 0.62
CA THR A 65 -6.94 -5.81 1.34
C THR A 65 -6.61 -4.87 2.50
N SER A 66 -5.50 -5.12 3.21
CA SER A 66 -5.08 -4.27 4.33
C SER A 66 -4.64 -2.90 3.84
N LEU A 67 -3.83 -2.84 2.79
CA LEU A 67 -3.31 -1.58 2.24
C LEU A 67 -4.38 -0.76 1.51
N LYS A 68 -5.40 -1.40 0.92
CA LYS A 68 -6.54 -0.71 0.28
C LYS A 68 -7.49 -0.03 1.27
N LYS A 69 -7.49 -0.46 2.54
CA LYS A 69 -8.31 0.15 3.59
C LYS A 69 -7.74 1.46 4.12
N ILE A 70 -6.47 1.74 3.85
CA ILE A 70 -5.77 2.92 4.38
C ILE A 70 -5.60 3.92 3.24
N THR A 71 -6.03 5.16 3.48
CA THR A 71 -5.89 6.29 2.55
C THR A 71 -4.81 7.26 3.01
N LEU A 72 -4.33 8.10 2.08
CA LEU A 72 -3.42 9.19 2.43
C LEU A 72 -4.04 10.18 3.44
N TYR A 73 -5.36 10.33 3.43
CA TYR A 73 -6.08 11.12 4.43
C TYR A 73 -5.98 10.51 5.83
N GLU A 74 -6.18 9.19 5.95
CA GLU A 74 -6.06 8.49 7.23
C GLU A 74 -4.63 8.51 7.76
N LEU A 75 -3.63 8.35 6.89
CA LEU A 75 -2.22 8.50 7.29
C LEU A 75 -1.91 9.90 7.81
N ALA A 76 -2.39 10.96 7.14
CA ALA A 76 -2.18 12.32 7.59
C ALA A 76 -2.85 12.57 8.96
N ASN A 77 -4.08 12.09 9.16
CA ASN A 77 -4.75 12.22 10.45
C ASN A 77 -4.05 11.42 11.55
N GLU A 78 -3.58 10.21 11.23
CA GLU A 78 -2.86 9.39 12.19
C GLU A 78 -1.53 10.02 12.62
N TYR A 79 -0.82 10.65 11.67
CA TYR A 79 0.34 11.48 11.97
C TYR A 79 0.00 12.62 12.93
N GLU A 80 -1.07 13.39 12.67
CA GLU A 80 -1.45 14.50 13.54
C GLU A 80 -1.79 14.04 14.96
N LYS A 81 -2.51 12.93 15.13
CA LYS A 81 -2.79 12.36 16.47
C LYS A 81 -1.51 12.03 17.24
N GLN A 82 -0.57 11.36 16.59
CA GLN A 82 0.70 10.96 17.22
C GLN A 82 1.62 12.16 17.49
N ARG A 83 1.42 13.25 16.73
CA ARG A 83 2.09 14.55 16.96
C ARG A 83 1.48 15.29 18.14
N GLU A 84 0.16 15.28 18.29
CA GLU A 84 -0.56 15.88 19.43
C GLU A 84 -0.19 15.22 20.75
N ASP A 85 -0.01 13.89 20.77
CA ASP A 85 0.49 13.14 21.94
C ASP A 85 1.92 13.54 22.38
N ASN A 86 2.69 14.21 21.50
CA ASN A 86 4.03 14.71 21.83
C ASN A 86 4.08 16.23 22.09
N ASP A 87 3.00 17.00 21.90
CA ASP A 87 3.09 18.46 21.99
C ASP A 87 1.89 19.23 22.57
N PHE A 88 0.82 18.58 23.08
CA PHE A 88 -0.26 19.34 23.74
C PHE A 88 -0.80 18.72 25.04
N MET A 89 -0.38 19.30 26.16
CA MET A 89 -1.25 19.47 27.33
C MET A 89 -2.50 20.25 26.88
N PHE A 90 -3.66 19.62 26.89
CA PHE A 90 -4.91 20.37 26.95
C PHE A 90 -5.22 20.69 28.42
N PHE A 91 -4.89 21.92 28.85
CA PHE A 91 -5.83 22.69 29.66
C PHE A 91 -6.92 23.08 28.65
N ILE A 92 -8.19 22.70 28.76
CA ILE A 92 -9.17 22.80 29.84
C ILE A 92 -10.30 21.80 29.55
#